data_AF-A0A357C5J2-F1
#
_entry.id   AF-A0A357C5J2-F1
#
_cell.length_a   1.000
_cell.length_b   1.000
_cell.length_c   1.000
_cell.angle_alpha   90.00
_cell.angle_beta   90.00
_cell.angle_gamma   90.00
#
_symmetry.space_group_name_H-M   'P 1'
#
loop_
_entity.id
_entity.type
_entity.pdbx_description
1 polymer ?
#
loop_
_entity_poly.entity_id
_entity_poly.type
_entity_poly.pdbx_seq_one_letter_code
_entity_poly.pdbx_strand_id
1 'polypeptide(L)'
;MEISRRQLLKYSAALAAASAIGLELPLPKGAEGATVNADKWVKSVCRYCGAGCGVYVGVTKGKVVAIKGDKDNWNKGLLCIKGYYLQPILYANDRLKYPMLRKDGKFVRISWKEAMDLMTEKFGGSIKAHGVNSVAFYGSGQAYTEESYVINKLFKGSLA
;
A
#
# COMPACT_ATOMS: atom_id res chain seq x y z
N MET A 1 23.55 -4.33 20.47
CA MET A 1 23.84 -4.69 21.88
C MET A 1 22.59 -4.35 22.67
N GLU A 2 21.83 -5.36 23.09
CA GLU A 2 20.53 -5.17 23.72
C GLU A 2 20.68 -4.61 25.14
N ILE A 3 19.96 -3.53 25.45
CA ILE A 3 19.82 -3.00 26.80
C ILE A 3 19.03 -4.02 27.63
N SER A 4 19.58 -4.44 28.78
CA SER A 4 18.82 -5.27 29.73
C SER A 4 17.67 -4.46 30.36
N ARG A 5 16.57 -5.13 30.74
CA ARG A 5 15.43 -4.49 31.44
C ARG A 5 15.86 -3.67 32.67
N ARG A 6 16.88 -4.16 33.39
CA ARG A 6 17.44 -3.47 34.56
C ARG A 6 18.17 -2.18 34.18
N GLN A 7 18.93 -2.21 33.08
CA GLN A 7 19.59 -1.02 32.56
C GLN A 7 18.56 0.00 32.04
N LEU A 8 17.49 -0.46 31.39
CA LEU A 8 16.39 0.40 30.97
C LEU A 8 15.77 1.13 32.17
N LEU A 9 15.41 0.43 33.25
CA LEU A 9 14.83 1.04 34.44
C LEU A 9 15.77 2.07 35.11
N LYS A 10 17.05 1.73 35.23
CA LYS A 10 18.07 2.65 35.78
C LYS A 10 18.20 3.91 34.91
N TYR A 11 18.20 3.73 33.59
CA TYR A 11 18.34 4.83 32.66
C TYR A 11 17.09 5.71 32.63
N SER A 12 15.89 5.14 32.65
CA SER A 12 14.64 5.91 32.75
C SER A 12 14.57 6.74 34.03
N ALA A 13 15.02 6.18 35.17
CA ALA A 13 15.10 6.93 36.42
C ALA A 13 16.12 8.07 36.35
N ALA A 14 17.30 7.82 35.78
CA ALA A 14 18.33 8.84 35.59
C ALA A 14 17.86 9.97 34.65
N LEU A 15 17.17 9.62 33.55
CA LEU A 15 16.63 10.58 32.60
C LEU A 15 15.54 11.46 33.22
N ALA A 16 14.65 10.89 34.05
CA ALA A 16 13.61 11.64 34.76
C ALA A 16 14.20 12.60 35.81
N ALA A 17 15.28 12.21 36.49
CA ALA A 17 15.97 13.09 37.43
C ALA A 17 16.73 14.21 36.70
N ALA A 18 17.38 13.88 35.58
CA ALA A 18 18.14 14.85 34.79
C ALA A 18 17.22 15.90 34.14
N SER A 19 16.05 15.50 33.63
CA SER A 19 15.09 16.44 33.04
C SER A 19 14.53 17.44 34.06
N ALA A 20 14.39 17.04 35.33
CA ALA A 20 13.94 17.93 36.40
C ALA A 20 14.91 19.09 36.69
N ILE A 21 16.19 18.94 36.33
CA ILE A 21 17.24 19.96 36.48
C ILE A 21 17.73 20.54 35.14
N GLY A 22 17.01 20.27 34.04
CA GLY A 22 17.37 20.75 32.70
C GLY A 22 18.63 20.13 32.11
N LEU A 23 19.08 18.98 32.63
CA LEU A 23 20.24 18.25 32.12
C LEU A 23 19.78 17.21 31.09
N GLU A 24 20.36 17.26 29.88
CA GLU A 24 20.13 16.25 28.84
C GLU A 24 21.16 15.13 28.96
N LEU A 25 20.70 13.89 29.16
CA LEU A 25 21.57 12.71 29.14
C LEU A 25 21.64 12.12 27.72
N PRO A 26 22.83 11.70 27.26
CA PRO A 26 22.99 11.09 25.94
C PRO A 26 22.29 9.74 25.88
N LEU A 27 21.47 9.51 24.84
CA LEU A 27 20.74 8.26 24.64
C LEU A 27 21.69 7.06 24.71
N PRO A 28 21.32 5.97 25.42
CA PRO A 28 22.19 4.82 25.55
C PRO A 28 22.26 4.10 24.19
N LYS A 29 23.45 3.57 23.85
CA LYS A 29 23.65 2.79 22.62
C LYS A 29 22.61 1.66 22.55
N GLY A 30 21.78 1.65 21.51
CA GLY A 30 20.69 0.68 21.32
C GLY A 30 19.31 1.12 21.84
N ALA A 31 19.17 2.32 22.41
CA ALA A 31 17.87 2.98 22.64
C ALA A 31 17.44 3.87 21.45
N GLU A 32 18.20 3.85 20.36
CA GLU A 32 17.70 4.26 19.05
C GLU A 32 16.46 3.41 18.76
N GLY A 33 15.28 4.04 18.72
CA GLY A 33 14.05 3.34 18.32
C GLY A 33 14.31 2.64 16.99
N ALA A 34 13.78 1.43 16.80
CA ALA A 34 14.07 0.60 15.64
C ALA A 34 13.94 1.40 14.33
N THR A 35 15.08 1.90 13.82
CA THR A 35 15.11 2.63 12.55
C THR A 35 15.10 1.58 11.48
N VAL A 36 13.98 1.44 10.79
CA VAL A 36 13.97 0.63 9.57
C VAL A 36 14.82 1.36 8.54
N ASN A 37 16.05 0.87 8.35
CA ASN A 37 16.97 1.39 7.34
C ASN A 37 16.46 0.98 5.96
N ALA A 38 15.75 1.90 5.31
CA ALA A 38 15.33 1.79 3.92
C ALA A 38 16.44 2.29 2.99
N ASP A 39 16.75 1.53 1.93
CA ASP A 39 17.72 1.95 0.90
C ASP A 39 17.21 3.20 0.15
N LYS A 40 15.89 3.28 -0.06
CA LYS A 40 15.22 4.44 -0.66
C LYS A 40 13.89 4.73 0.00
N TRP A 41 13.50 6.01 -0.01
CA TRP A 41 12.17 6.47 0.36
C TRP A 41 11.45 7.03 -0.86
N VAL A 42 10.30 6.44 -1.20
CA VAL A 42 9.50 6.84 -2.37
C VAL A 42 8.25 7.55 -1.90
N LYS A 43 8.02 8.78 -2.38
CA LYS A 43 6.81 9.55 -2.05
C LYS A 43 5.59 8.91 -2.71
N SER A 44 4.49 8.81 -1.96
CA SER A 44 3.23 8.25 -2.42
C SER A 44 2.05 8.78 -1.59
N VAL A 45 0.86 8.20 -1.77
CA VAL A 45 -0.36 8.54 -1.05
C VAL A 45 -0.89 7.30 -0.32
N CYS A 46 -1.42 7.50 0.88
CA CYS A 46 -2.06 6.44 1.67
C CYS A 46 -3.23 5.81 0.89
N ARG A 47 -3.27 4.47 0.82
CA ARG A 47 -4.21 3.73 -0.03
C ARG A 47 -5.65 3.64 0.50
N TYR A 48 -5.98 4.24 1.64
CA TYR A 48 -7.26 4.02 2.32
C TYR A 48 -8.35 5.05 1.98
N CYS A 49 -8.62 5.97 2.92
CA CYS A 49 -9.76 6.86 2.83
C CYS A 49 -9.42 8.15 2.09
N GLY A 50 -10.46 8.93 1.78
CA GLY A 50 -10.36 10.23 1.11
C GLY A 50 -9.63 11.33 1.87
N ALA A 51 -9.09 11.05 3.08
CA ALA A 51 -8.19 11.98 3.75
C ALA A 51 -6.93 12.23 2.90
N GLY A 52 -6.46 11.22 2.13
CA GLY A 52 -5.38 11.42 1.18
C GLY A 52 -4.04 11.79 1.83
N CYS A 53 -3.71 11.21 2.99
CA CYS A 53 -2.44 11.48 3.67
C CYS A 53 -1.25 11.13 2.76
N GLY A 54 -0.28 12.03 2.65
CA GLY A 54 0.99 11.76 2.00
C GLY A 54 1.82 10.77 2.81
N VAL A 55 2.51 9.87 2.11
CA VAL A 55 3.39 8.86 2.72
C VAL A 55 4.72 8.80 2.01
N TYR A 56 5.74 8.37 2.74
CA TYR A 56 6.98 7.86 2.17
C TYR A 56 7.06 6.35 2.40
N VAL A 57 7.33 5.63 1.31
CA VAL A 57 7.46 4.17 1.27
C VAL A 57 8.94 3.81 1.30
N GLY A 58 9.37 3.16 2.38
CA GLY A 58 10.74 2.71 2.57
C GLY A 58 10.94 1.36 1.88
N VAL A 59 11.91 1.29 0.96
CA VAL A 59 12.22 0.09 0.19
C VAL A 59 13.66 -0.35 0.43
N THR A 60 13.84 -1.63 0.76
CA THR A 60 15.15 -2.28 0.92
C THR A 60 15.20 -3.54 0.06
N LYS A 61 16.25 -3.72 -0.74
CA LYS A 61 16.41 -4.90 -1.63
C LYS A 61 15.15 -5.23 -2.44
N GLY A 62 14.49 -4.19 -2.98
CA GLY A 62 13.26 -4.31 -3.77
C GLY A 62 11.99 -4.64 -2.99
N LYS A 63 12.03 -4.71 -1.65
CA LYS A 63 10.86 -4.95 -0.80
C LYS A 63 10.50 -3.71 0.02
N VAL A 64 9.20 -3.44 0.15
CA VAL A 64 8.70 -2.40 1.06
C VAL A 64 8.87 -2.91 2.49
N VAL A 65 9.59 -2.15 3.30
CA VAL A 65 9.93 -2.51 4.69
C VAL A 65 9.38 -1.51 5.71
N ALA A 66 9.05 -0.29 5.29
CA ALA A 66 8.53 0.75 6.19
C ALA A 66 7.60 1.73 5.47
N ILE A 67 6.76 2.38 6.27
CA ILE A 67 5.90 3.49 5.86
C ILE A 67 6.06 4.59 6.91
N LYS A 68 6.20 5.84 6.47
CA LYS A 68 6.12 7.02 7.33
C LYS A 68 5.28 8.10 6.67
N GLY A 69 4.72 9.02 7.45
CA GLY A 69 3.98 10.15 6.89
C GLY A 69 4.90 11.15 6.19
N ASP A 70 4.36 11.81 5.17
CA ASP A 70 4.99 12.95 4.51
C ASP A 70 4.83 14.22 5.34
N LYS A 71 5.95 14.83 5.77
CA LYS A 71 5.97 16.06 6.57
C LYS A 71 5.54 17.28 5.76
N ASP A 72 5.73 17.25 4.44
CA ASP A 72 5.45 18.37 3.56
C ASP A 72 3.99 18.37 3.08
N ASN A 73 3.29 17.24 3.21
CA ASN A 73 1.87 17.14 2.90
C ASN A 73 1.00 17.67 4.06
N TRP A 74 -0.31 17.80 3.84
CA TRP A 74 -1.26 18.34 4.81
C TRP A 74 -1.25 17.57 6.14
N ASN A 75 -0.95 16.27 6.13
CA ASN A 75 -0.92 15.42 7.32
C ASN A 75 0.32 15.62 8.20
N LYS A 76 1.27 16.48 7.80
CA LYS A 76 2.45 16.89 8.60
C LYS A 76 3.24 15.72 9.21
N GLY A 77 3.37 14.63 8.46
CA GLY A 77 4.12 13.45 8.88
C GLY A 77 3.34 12.43 9.71
N LEU A 78 2.09 12.72 10.06
CA LEU A 78 1.24 11.85 10.87
C LEU A 78 0.42 10.89 9.99
N LEU A 79 0.20 9.68 10.50
CA LEU A 79 -0.70 8.68 9.91
C LEU A 79 -1.59 8.08 11.00
N CYS A 80 -2.75 7.55 10.62
CA CYS A 80 -3.55 6.69 11.50
C CYS A 80 -3.00 5.26 11.51
N ILE A 81 -3.52 4.41 12.39
CA ILE A 81 -3.10 3.00 12.50
C ILE A 81 -3.16 2.26 11.16
N LYS A 82 -4.20 2.48 10.35
CA LYS A 82 -4.31 1.87 9.01
C LYS A 82 -3.13 2.27 8.13
N GLY A 83 -2.79 3.56 8.11
CA GLY A 83 -1.69 4.09 7.31
C GLY A 83 -0.32 3.54 7.71
N TYR A 84 -0.04 3.43 9.02
CA TYR A 84 1.22 2.85 9.50
C TYR A 84 1.39 1.37 9.13
N TYR A 85 0.28 0.63 9.02
CA TYR A 85 0.26 -0.80 8.68
C TYR A 85 -0.08 -1.08 7.20
N LEU A 86 0.26 -0.17 6.29
CA LEU A 86 0.09 -0.39 4.84
C LEU A 86 1.02 -1.48 4.28
N GLN A 87 2.27 -1.56 4.77
CA GLN A 87 3.30 -2.45 4.23
C GLN A 87 2.93 -3.95 4.26
N PRO A 88 2.38 -4.49 5.37
CA PRO A 88 2.08 -5.93 5.46
C PRO A 88 1.10 -6.44 4.39
N ILE A 89 0.19 -5.59 3.90
CA ILE A 89 -0.82 -5.98 2.90
C ILE A 89 -0.20 -6.44 1.59
N LEU A 90 0.96 -5.89 1.22
CA LEU A 90 1.69 -6.30 0.01
C LEU A 90 2.18 -7.75 0.09
N TYR A 91 2.26 -8.31 1.30
CA TYR A 91 2.81 -9.63 1.58
C TYR A 91 1.78 -10.59 2.20
N ALA A 92 0.51 -10.21 2.23
CA ALA A 92 -0.56 -11.04 2.77
C ALA A 92 -0.62 -12.40 2.04
N ASN A 93 -0.90 -13.47 2.78
CA ASN A 93 -0.88 -14.85 2.27
C ASN A 93 -1.96 -15.08 1.20
N ASP A 94 -3.07 -14.36 1.30
CA ASP A 94 -4.23 -14.38 0.43
C ASP A 94 -4.14 -13.37 -0.74
N ARG A 95 -2.98 -12.74 -0.94
CA ARG A 95 -2.78 -11.83 -2.08
C ARG A 95 -2.93 -12.58 -3.40
N LEU A 96 -3.81 -12.07 -4.26
CA LEU A 96 -4.00 -12.58 -5.62
C LEU A 96 -2.74 -12.33 -6.46
N LYS A 97 -2.08 -13.41 -6.89
CA LYS A 97 -0.78 -13.37 -7.59
C LYS A 97 -0.88 -13.69 -9.09
N TYR A 98 -1.96 -14.34 -9.52
CA TYR A 98 -2.12 -14.85 -10.87
C TYR A 98 -3.56 -14.64 -11.35
N PRO A 99 -3.78 -14.51 -12.67
CA PRO A 99 -5.11 -14.62 -13.26
C PRO A 99 -5.76 -15.96 -12.90
N MET A 100 -7.05 -15.92 -12.55
CA MET A 100 -7.82 -17.10 -12.15
C MET A 100 -9.11 -17.17 -12.97
N LEU A 101 -9.48 -18.37 -13.41
CA LEU A 101 -10.71 -18.63 -14.16
C LEU A 101 -11.57 -19.65 -13.42
N ARG A 102 -12.89 -19.42 -13.39
CA ARG A 102 -13.83 -20.37 -12.79
C ARG A 102 -14.16 -21.48 -13.79
N LYS A 103 -13.82 -22.73 -13.45
CA LYS A 103 -14.18 -23.95 -14.19
C LYS A 103 -14.87 -24.90 -13.21
N ASP A 104 -16.06 -25.39 -13.55
CA ASP A 104 -16.85 -26.33 -12.72
C ASP A 104 -16.99 -25.87 -11.26
N GLY A 105 -17.29 -24.58 -11.09
CA GLY A 105 -17.48 -23.98 -9.77
C GLY A 105 -16.20 -23.61 -9.02
N LYS A 106 -15.01 -24.05 -9.46
CA LYS A 106 -13.71 -23.81 -8.79
C LYS A 106 -12.82 -22.84 -9.56
N PHE A 107 -11.99 -22.08 -8.86
CA PHE A 107 -10.99 -21.21 -9.50
C PHE A 107 -9.72 -22.00 -9.83
N VAL A 108 -9.30 -21.94 -11.08
CA VAL A 108 -8.03 -22.49 -11.57
C VAL A 108 -7.14 -21.36 -12.09
N ARG A 109 -5.84 -21.48 -11.87
CA ARG A 109 -4.87 -20.52 -12.40
C ARG A 109 -4.79 -20.62 -13.92
N ILE A 110 -4.76 -19.49 -14.60
CA ILE A 110 -4.54 -19.39 -16.04
C ILE A 110 -3.43 -18.40 -16.38
N SER A 111 -3.00 -18.37 -17.64
CA SER A 111 -2.02 -17.39 -18.12
C SER A 111 -2.67 -16.02 -18.37
N TRP A 112 -1.87 -14.96 -18.39
CA TRP A 112 -2.33 -13.62 -18.79
C TRP A 112 -2.85 -13.61 -20.23
N LYS A 113 -2.20 -14.34 -21.15
CA LYS A 113 -2.66 -14.44 -22.53
C LYS A 113 -4.05 -15.06 -22.62
N GLU A 114 -4.25 -16.20 -21.96
CA GLU A 114 -5.57 -16.87 -21.91
C GLU A 114 -6.64 -15.98 -21.29
N ALA A 115 -6.31 -15.26 -20.21
CA ALA A 115 -7.25 -14.35 -19.55
C ALA A 115 -7.70 -13.20 -20.48
N MET A 116 -6.74 -12.58 -21.18
CA MET A 116 -7.02 -11.47 -22.09
C MET A 116 -7.76 -11.93 -23.35
N ASP A 117 -7.35 -13.04 -23.95
CA ASP A 117 -8.02 -13.61 -25.12
C ASP A 117 -9.49 -13.93 -24.79
N LEU A 118 -9.74 -14.63 -23.67
CA LEU A 118 -11.09 -14.94 -23.23
C LEU A 118 -11.93 -13.69 -22.96
N MET A 119 -11.36 -12.68 -22.29
CA MET A 119 -12.06 -11.43 -22.01
C MET A 119 -12.48 -10.74 -23.31
N THR A 120 -11.57 -10.61 -24.27
CA THR A 120 -11.86 -9.95 -25.56
C THR A 120 -12.85 -10.74 -26.42
N GLU A 121 -12.76 -12.08 -26.43
CA GLU A 121 -13.72 -12.95 -27.11
C GLU A 121 -15.13 -12.76 -26.56
N LYS A 122 -15.31 -12.83 -25.24
CA LYS A 122 -16.64 -12.71 -24.60
C LYS A 122 -17.21 -11.31 -24.69
N PHE A 123 -16.41 -10.27 -24.43
CA PHE A 123 -16.86 -8.88 -24.58
C PHE A 123 -17.23 -8.58 -26.03
N GLY A 124 -16.35 -8.90 -26.99
CA GLY A 124 -16.60 -8.67 -28.40
C GLY A 124 -17.79 -9.48 -28.94
N GLY A 125 -17.94 -10.72 -28.48
CA GLY A 125 -19.09 -11.56 -28.81
C GLY A 125 -20.42 -10.96 -28.34
N SER A 126 -20.47 -10.48 -27.09
CA SER A 126 -21.66 -9.81 -26.54
C SER A 126 -22.01 -8.54 -27.33
N ILE A 127 -21.02 -7.70 -27.61
CA ILE A 127 -21.23 -6.46 -28.38
C ILE A 127 -21.76 -6.77 -29.79
N LYS A 128 -21.19 -7.75 -30.49
CA LYS A 128 -21.67 -8.15 -31.82
C LYS A 128 -23.10 -8.68 -31.81
N ALA A 129 -23.48 -9.44 -30.77
CA ALA A 129 -24.80 -10.07 -30.70
C ALA A 129 -25.90 -9.16 -30.14
N HIS A 130 -25.55 -8.24 -29.25
CA HIS A 130 -26.52 -7.50 -28.43
C HIS A 130 -26.27 -5.98 -28.39
N GLY A 131 -25.28 -5.49 -29.15
CA GLY A 131 -24.89 -4.08 -29.19
C GLY A 131 -23.98 -3.65 -28.03
N VAL A 132 -23.41 -2.46 -28.15
CA VAL A 132 -22.43 -1.90 -27.20
C VAL A 132 -22.96 -1.80 -25.76
N ASN A 133 -24.26 -1.58 -25.58
CA ASN A 133 -24.90 -1.47 -24.26
C ASN A 133 -25.07 -2.82 -23.54
N SER A 134 -24.66 -3.93 -24.16
CA SER A 134 -24.68 -5.26 -23.51
C SER A 134 -23.52 -5.47 -22.53
N VAL A 135 -22.52 -4.58 -22.52
CA VAL A 135 -21.39 -4.63 -21.61
C VAL A 135 -21.36 -3.40 -20.71
N ALA A 136 -20.81 -3.55 -19.51
CA ALA A 136 -20.68 -2.48 -18.55
C ALA A 136 -19.36 -2.56 -17.79
N PHE A 137 -18.90 -1.41 -17.30
CA PHE A 137 -17.80 -1.33 -16.35
C PHE A 137 -18.32 -0.81 -15.01
N TYR A 138 -17.98 -1.52 -13.93
CA TYR A 138 -18.27 -1.12 -12.57
C TYR A 138 -16.96 -0.89 -11.82
N GLY A 139 -16.59 0.39 -11.67
CA GLY A 139 -15.33 0.82 -11.06
C GLY A 139 -15.45 1.22 -9.58
N SER A 140 -14.45 1.96 -9.09
CA SER A 140 -14.49 2.57 -7.76
C SER A 140 -13.62 3.82 -7.68
N GLY A 141 -13.85 4.67 -6.67
CA GLY A 141 -12.97 5.80 -6.36
C GLY A 141 -11.59 5.41 -5.81
N GLN A 142 -11.27 4.12 -5.76
CA GLN A 142 -9.96 3.62 -5.35
C GLN A 142 -9.03 3.26 -6.52
N ALA A 143 -9.55 3.30 -7.75
CA ALA A 143 -8.71 3.22 -8.94
C ALA A 143 -7.86 4.49 -9.07
N TYR A 144 -6.73 4.40 -9.76
CA TYR A 144 -6.01 5.61 -10.14
C TYR A 144 -6.86 6.46 -11.09
N THR A 145 -6.57 7.76 -11.13
CA THR A 145 -7.30 8.70 -11.99
C THR A 145 -7.12 8.32 -13.46
N GLU A 146 -5.90 7.95 -13.81
CA GLU A 146 -5.48 7.52 -15.13
C GLU A 146 -6.16 6.22 -15.57
N GLU A 147 -6.29 5.25 -14.65
CA GLU A 147 -7.00 3.99 -14.92
C GLU A 147 -8.49 4.26 -15.19
N SER A 148 -9.11 5.06 -14.32
CA SER A 148 -10.51 5.48 -14.47
C SER A 148 -10.73 6.21 -15.80
N TYR A 149 -9.81 7.09 -16.18
CA TYR A 149 -9.87 7.83 -17.44
C TYR A 149 -9.76 6.90 -18.66
N VAL A 150 -8.79 5.99 -18.68
CA VAL A 150 -8.60 5.04 -19.79
C VAL A 150 -9.85 4.18 -19.97
N ILE A 151 -10.40 3.65 -18.87
CA ILE A 151 -11.60 2.82 -18.93
C ILE A 151 -12.81 3.64 -19.38
N ASN A 152 -12.96 4.88 -18.90
CA ASN A 152 -14.02 5.77 -19.34
C ASN A 152 -13.96 6.02 -20.85
N LYS A 153 -12.78 6.33 -21.37
CA LYS A 153 -12.56 6.55 -22.81
C LYS A 153 -12.87 5.29 -23.61
N LEU A 154 -12.40 4.13 -23.15
CA LEU A 154 -12.68 2.85 -23.79
C LEU A 154 -14.19 2.62 -23.92
N PHE A 155 -14.92 2.65 -22.81
CA PHE A 155 -16.34 2.29 -22.79
C PHE A 155 -17.26 3.32 -23.45
N LYS A 156 -16.93 4.62 -23.37
CA LYS A 156 -17.82 5.68 -23.89
C LYS A 156 -17.46 6.16 -25.29
N GLY A 157 -16.21 5.98 -25.72
CA GLY A 157 -15.72 6.58 -26.95
C GLY A 157 -14.95 5.65 -27.88
N SER A 158 -14.74 4.38 -27.54
CA SER A 158 -13.97 3.45 -28.39
C SER A 158 -14.65 2.11 -28.64
N LEU A 159 -15.47 1.62 -27.71
CA LEU A 159 -16.34 0.48 -27.98
C LEU A 159 -17.44 0.97 -28.95
N ALA A 160 -17.40 0.47 -30.18
CA ALA A 160 -18.40 0.69 -31.22
C ALA A 160 -19.03 -0.65 -31.61
#